data_AF-A0A3D3FRZ6-F1
#
_entry.id   AF-A0A3D3FRZ6-F1
#
_cell.length_a   1.000
_cell.length_b   1.000
_cell.length_c   1.000
_cell.angle_alpha   90.00
_cell.angle_beta   90.00
_cell.angle_gamma   90.00
#
_symmetry.space_group_name_H-M   'P 1'
#
loop_
_entity.id
_entity.type
_entity.pdbx_description
1 polymer ?
#
loop_
_entity_poly.entity_id
_entity_poly.type
_entity_poly.pdbx_seq_one_letter_code
_entity_poly.pdbx_strand_id
1 'polypeptide(L)'
;MKRIFVIVALAVLGSGLYAESPKEEGSSFGAADLLEQVPGIGSKTASELTLAERAKLADALSIARQERMYIGRAAVASFFVPGLGQIMIGKPLEGSLRLVAQAALIGGTMAGAHYLLPDGFDSLLGDRSAMRDFAASGNMVELLPSWGVMAGGMTLALLNAVFSSQSAAAGARDNVDTGRVRFAPSLMYSSGRMGMGLGFWY
;
A
#
# COMPACT_ATOMS: atom_id res chain seq x y z
N MET A 1 25.82 21.21 17.52
CA MET A 1 25.40 21.03 16.11
C MET A 1 25.30 19.54 15.74
N LYS A 2 24.28 18.80 16.18
CA LYS A 2 23.91 17.45 15.67
C LYS A 2 22.46 17.09 16.07
N ARG A 3 21.45 17.73 15.48
CA ARG A 3 20.02 17.38 15.70
C ARG A 3 19.13 17.48 14.45
N ILE A 4 19.70 17.57 13.24
CA ILE A 4 18.89 17.79 12.02
C ILE A 4 18.68 16.51 11.19
N PHE A 5 19.40 15.43 11.43
CA PHE A 5 19.29 14.22 10.58
C PHE A 5 18.26 13.16 10.99
N VAL A 6 17.58 13.32 12.13
CA VAL A 6 16.57 12.33 12.59
C VAL A 6 15.14 12.72 12.21
N ILE A 7 14.89 13.97 11.82
CA ILE A 7 13.53 14.45 11.54
C ILE A 7 13.07 14.11 10.10
N VAL A 8 13.99 13.90 9.15
CA VAL A 8 13.61 13.56 7.77
C VAL A 8 13.34 12.06 7.58
N ALA A 9 13.95 11.18 8.39
CA ALA A 9 13.67 9.73 8.35
C ALA A 9 12.38 9.35 9.10
N LEU A 10 11.95 10.16 10.08
CA LEU A 10 10.68 9.95 10.80
C LEU A 10 9.49 10.67 10.15
N ALA A 11 9.70 11.66 9.29
CA ALA A 11 8.62 12.27 8.51
C ALA A 11 8.15 11.40 7.32
N VAL A 12 9.00 10.53 6.79
CA VAL A 12 8.58 9.59 5.72
C VAL A 12 7.90 8.34 6.27
N LEU A 13 8.22 7.95 7.52
CA LEU A 13 7.55 6.83 8.20
C LEU A 13 6.35 7.27 9.07
N GLY A 14 6.26 8.55 9.44
CA GLY A 14 5.23 9.08 10.33
C GLY A 14 4.16 9.98 9.70
N SER A 15 4.35 10.48 8.47
CA SER A 15 3.43 11.50 7.90
C SER A 15 2.94 11.25 6.46
N GLY A 16 3.07 10.04 5.89
CA GLY A 16 2.62 9.77 4.51
C GLY A 16 1.49 8.74 4.32
N LEU A 17 1.20 7.91 5.33
CA LEU A 17 0.12 6.90 5.31
C LEU A 17 -1.13 7.31 6.08
N TYR A 18 -1.17 8.56 6.55
CA TYR A 18 -2.40 9.27 6.84
C TYR A 18 -2.67 10.20 5.67
N ALA A 19 -3.06 9.61 4.54
CA ALA A 19 -4.02 10.33 3.71
C ALA A 19 -5.18 10.63 4.66
N GLU A 20 -5.40 11.92 4.92
CA GLU A 20 -6.70 12.50 5.22
C GLU A 20 -7.77 11.48 4.80
N SER A 21 -8.47 10.86 5.76
CA SER A 21 -9.58 9.97 5.43
C SER A 21 -10.44 10.77 4.46
N PRO A 22 -10.51 10.41 3.16
CA PRO A 22 -11.55 10.98 2.33
C PRO A 22 -12.84 10.69 3.10
N LYS A 23 -13.64 11.73 3.33
CA LYS A 23 -14.94 11.65 4.01
C LYS A 23 -15.51 10.26 3.80
N GLU A 24 -15.62 9.50 4.88
CA GLU A 24 -16.07 8.11 4.88
C GLU A 24 -17.47 8.05 4.25
N GLU A 25 -17.52 7.91 2.92
CA GLU A 25 -18.75 7.75 2.15
C GLU A 25 -18.95 6.30 1.69
N GLY A 26 -18.15 5.36 2.23
CA GLY A 26 -18.21 3.97 1.76
C GLY A 26 -17.42 2.96 2.59
N SER A 27 -17.50 3.02 3.91
CA SER A 27 -17.38 1.80 4.71
C SER A 27 -18.67 1.65 5.52
N SER A 28 -19.48 0.65 5.18
CA SER A 28 -20.75 0.31 5.83
C SER A 28 -20.57 -0.37 7.20
N PHE A 29 -19.46 -0.09 7.90
CA PHE A 29 -19.22 -0.53 9.26
C PHE A 29 -18.55 0.58 10.07
N GLY A 30 -19.30 1.66 10.24
CA GLY A 30 -18.96 2.76 11.12
C GLY A 30 -19.29 2.42 12.58
N ALA A 31 -18.94 3.33 13.49
CA ALA A 31 -19.42 3.25 14.87
C ALA A 31 -20.96 3.17 14.93
N ALA A 32 -21.67 3.74 13.95
CA ALA A 32 -23.13 3.65 13.83
C ALA A 32 -23.63 2.20 13.66
N ASP A 33 -22.99 1.38 12.82
CA ASP A 33 -23.38 -0.02 12.61
C ASP A 33 -23.10 -0.87 13.87
N LEU A 34 -22.05 -0.54 14.62
CA LEU A 34 -21.78 -1.13 15.94
C LEU A 34 -22.86 -0.74 16.97
N LEU A 35 -23.37 0.48 16.90
CA LEU A 35 -24.46 0.97 17.77
C LEU A 35 -25.81 0.35 17.40
N GLU A 36 -26.01 -0.01 16.13
CA GLU A 36 -27.25 -0.65 15.65
C GLU A 36 -27.37 -2.12 16.09
N GLN A 37 -26.24 -2.83 16.26
CA GLN A 37 -26.26 -4.22 16.71
C GLN A 37 -26.68 -4.42 18.18
N VAL A 38 -26.55 -3.39 19.02
CA VAL A 38 -26.94 -3.43 20.44
C VAL A 38 -27.83 -2.22 20.76
N PRO A 39 -29.16 -2.40 20.86
CA PRO A 39 -30.09 -1.31 21.14
C PRO A 39 -29.75 -0.57 22.43
N GLY A 40 -29.65 0.77 22.36
CA GLY A 40 -29.41 1.62 23.53
C GLY A 40 -27.99 1.57 24.09
N ILE A 41 -27.03 0.99 23.37
CA ILE A 41 -25.64 0.90 23.84
C ILE A 41 -24.99 2.27 24.08
N GLY A 42 -25.35 3.30 23.31
CA GLY A 42 -24.84 4.66 23.49
C GLY A 42 -25.21 5.27 24.85
N SER A 43 -26.21 4.70 25.54
CA SER A 43 -26.64 5.10 26.89
C SER A 43 -26.16 4.17 28.01
N LYS A 44 -25.49 3.06 27.69
CA LYS A 44 -25.03 2.06 28.68
C LYS A 44 -23.55 2.26 29.00
N THR A 45 -23.19 2.10 30.27
CA THR A 45 -21.80 1.98 30.70
C THR A 45 -21.27 0.56 30.46
N ALA A 46 -19.94 0.40 30.40
CA ALA A 46 -19.33 -0.92 30.19
C ALA A 46 -19.77 -1.99 31.23
N SER A 47 -20.06 -1.56 32.45
CA SER A 47 -20.58 -2.39 33.56
C SER A 47 -22.03 -2.85 33.36
N GLU A 48 -22.84 -2.09 32.63
CA GLU A 48 -24.27 -2.37 32.39
C GLU A 48 -24.51 -3.29 31.18
N LEU A 49 -23.47 -3.53 30.39
CA LEU A 49 -23.53 -4.47 29.28
C LEU A 49 -23.56 -5.91 29.78
N THR A 50 -24.62 -6.63 29.41
CA THR A 50 -24.75 -8.06 29.63
C THR A 50 -23.68 -8.84 28.86
N LEU A 51 -23.39 -10.08 29.29
CA LEU A 51 -22.41 -10.93 28.61
C LEU A 51 -22.79 -11.17 27.13
N ALA A 52 -24.09 -11.32 26.84
CA ALA A 52 -24.60 -11.50 25.49
C ALA A 52 -24.38 -10.25 24.61
N GLU A 53 -24.57 -9.06 25.15
CA GLU A 53 -24.31 -7.80 24.44
C GLU A 53 -22.82 -7.60 24.18
N ARG A 54 -21.96 -7.94 25.16
CA ARG A 54 -20.50 -7.91 24.98
C ARG A 54 -20.04 -8.88 23.88
N ALA A 55 -20.63 -10.07 23.83
CA ALA A 55 -20.33 -11.06 22.79
C ALA A 55 -20.70 -10.54 21.39
N LYS A 56 -21.90 -9.97 21.22
CA LYS A 56 -22.31 -9.36 19.95
C LYS A 56 -21.38 -8.23 19.49
N LEU A 57 -20.95 -7.37 20.41
CA LEU A 57 -19.98 -6.32 20.08
C LEU A 57 -18.62 -6.88 19.67
N ALA A 58 -18.15 -7.92 20.37
CA ALA A 58 -16.91 -8.59 20.01
C ALA A 58 -16.99 -9.22 18.61
N ASP A 59 -18.12 -9.82 18.26
CA ASP A 59 -18.38 -10.39 16.94
C ASP A 59 -18.37 -9.30 15.85
N ALA A 60 -19.09 -8.20 16.09
CA ALA A 60 -19.15 -7.06 15.17
C ALA A 60 -17.76 -6.42 14.96
N LEU A 61 -17.00 -6.25 16.05
CA LEU A 61 -15.63 -5.74 15.99
C LEU A 61 -14.69 -6.72 15.25
N SER A 62 -14.88 -8.03 15.44
CA SER A 62 -14.12 -9.06 14.73
C SER A 62 -14.35 -8.97 13.22
N ILE A 63 -15.60 -8.82 12.79
CA ILE A 63 -15.97 -8.62 11.38
C ILE A 63 -15.34 -7.34 10.82
N ALA A 64 -15.54 -6.20 11.50
CA ALA A 64 -14.99 -4.92 11.07
C ALA A 64 -13.45 -4.96 10.95
N ARG A 65 -12.78 -5.67 11.85
CA ARG A 65 -11.33 -5.86 11.79
C ARG A 65 -10.93 -6.71 10.58
N GLN A 66 -11.64 -7.81 10.31
CA GLN A 66 -11.38 -8.67 9.14
C GLN A 66 -11.57 -7.92 7.83
N GLU A 67 -12.62 -7.12 7.73
CA GLU A 67 -12.90 -6.26 6.57
C GLU A 67 -11.76 -5.26 6.33
N ARG A 68 -11.35 -4.51 7.36
CA ARG A 68 -10.23 -3.56 7.26
C ARG A 68 -8.93 -4.25 6.86
N MET A 69 -8.67 -5.46 7.38
CA MET A 69 -7.51 -6.24 6.98
C MET A 69 -7.59 -6.68 5.51
N TYR A 70 -8.75 -7.12 5.04
CA TYR A 70 -8.93 -7.52 3.65
C TYR A 70 -8.66 -6.35 2.69
N ILE A 71 -9.29 -5.20 2.94
CA ILE A 71 -9.11 -3.98 2.14
C ILE A 71 -7.65 -3.50 2.23
N GLY A 72 -7.09 -3.45 3.44
CA GLY A 72 -5.71 -3.02 3.68
C GLY A 72 -4.68 -3.93 3.00
N ARG A 73 -4.89 -5.25 3.03
CA ARG A 73 -4.00 -6.21 2.34
C ARG A 73 -4.01 -6.02 0.84
N ALA A 74 -5.19 -5.83 0.23
CA ALA A 74 -5.28 -5.55 -1.20
C ALA A 74 -4.56 -4.23 -1.56
N ALA A 75 -4.81 -3.17 -0.78
CA ALA A 75 -4.16 -1.87 -0.98
C ALA A 75 -2.63 -1.96 -0.89
N VAL A 76 -2.12 -2.54 0.20
CA VAL A 76 -0.67 -2.69 0.44
C VAL A 76 -0.03 -3.55 -0.64
N ALA A 77 -0.65 -4.67 -1.02
CA ALA A 77 -0.14 -5.51 -2.10
C ALA A 77 -0.01 -4.72 -3.41
N SER A 78 -1.03 -3.94 -3.77
CA SER A 78 -1.02 -3.09 -4.96
C SER A 78 -0.10 -1.88 -4.89
N PHE A 79 0.28 -1.43 -3.69
CA PHE A 79 1.28 -0.39 -3.52
C PHE A 79 2.69 -0.91 -3.83
N PHE A 80 3.04 -2.09 -3.31
CA PHE A 80 4.36 -2.69 -3.56
C PHE A 80 4.49 -3.25 -4.97
N VAL A 81 3.42 -3.88 -5.46
CA VAL A 81 3.39 -4.48 -6.80
C VAL A 81 2.11 -3.99 -7.49
N PRO A 82 2.21 -2.95 -8.34
CA PRO A 82 1.03 -2.39 -9.01
C PRO A 82 0.21 -3.44 -9.74
N GLY A 83 -1.07 -3.58 -9.39
CA GLY A 83 -1.97 -4.60 -9.93
C GLY A 83 -2.18 -5.85 -9.08
N LEU A 84 -1.30 -6.14 -8.12
CA LEU A 84 -1.37 -7.39 -7.34
C LEU A 84 -2.63 -7.46 -6.47
N GLY A 85 -2.98 -6.37 -5.79
CA GLY A 85 -4.19 -6.28 -4.99
C GLY A 85 -5.47 -6.50 -5.80
N GLN A 86 -5.53 -6.00 -7.05
CA GLN A 86 -6.66 -6.26 -7.96
C GLN A 86 -6.81 -7.75 -8.25
N ILE A 87 -5.70 -8.46 -8.49
CA ILE A 87 -5.72 -9.92 -8.69
C ILE A 87 -6.24 -10.62 -7.43
N MET A 88 -5.75 -10.22 -6.25
CA MET A 88 -6.17 -10.81 -4.97
C MET A 88 -7.67 -10.65 -4.69
N ILE A 89 -8.31 -9.60 -5.21
CA ILE A 89 -9.74 -9.35 -5.05
C ILE A 89 -10.59 -9.88 -6.23
N GLY A 90 -10.02 -10.70 -7.11
CA GLY A 90 -10.74 -11.32 -8.22
C GLY A 90 -10.96 -10.40 -9.43
N LYS A 91 -10.19 -9.31 -9.57
CA LYS A 91 -10.18 -8.41 -10.74
C LYS A 91 -8.87 -8.57 -11.55
N PRO A 92 -8.58 -9.75 -12.13
CA PRO A 92 -7.28 -10.04 -12.72
C PRO A 92 -6.96 -9.21 -13.96
N LEU A 93 -7.97 -8.84 -14.75
CA LEU A 93 -7.77 -8.00 -15.94
C LEU A 93 -7.24 -6.63 -15.53
N GLU A 94 -7.89 -5.94 -14.59
CA GLU A 94 -7.41 -4.66 -14.05
C GLU A 94 -6.01 -4.78 -13.46
N GLY A 95 -5.75 -5.86 -12.71
CA GLY A 95 -4.44 -6.13 -12.14
C GLY A 95 -3.34 -6.31 -13.19
N SER A 96 -3.62 -7.08 -14.24
CA SER A 96 -2.67 -7.31 -15.34
C SER A 96 -2.33 -6.02 -16.09
N LEU A 97 -3.31 -5.14 -16.34
CA LEU A 97 -3.08 -3.86 -17.00
C LEU A 97 -2.15 -2.97 -16.18
N ARG A 98 -2.29 -2.96 -14.85
CA ARG A 98 -1.41 -2.19 -13.96
C ARG A 98 0.01 -2.74 -13.88
N LEU A 99 0.15 -4.06 -13.89
CA LEU A 99 1.45 -4.72 -13.98
C LEU A 99 2.16 -4.37 -15.29
N VAL A 100 1.44 -4.43 -16.42
CA VAL A 100 1.99 -4.06 -17.73
C VAL A 100 2.37 -2.58 -17.76
N ALA A 101 1.53 -1.69 -17.23
CA ALA A 101 1.85 -0.28 -17.10
C ALA A 101 3.12 -0.05 -16.27
N GLN A 102 3.29 -0.76 -15.16
CA GLN A 102 4.49 -0.69 -14.33
C GLN A 102 5.73 -1.19 -15.07
N ALA A 103 5.62 -2.32 -15.78
CA ALA A 103 6.72 -2.86 -16.59
C ALA A 103 7.13 -1.89 -17.71
N ALA A 104 6.15 -1.27 -18.38
CA ALA A 104 6.40 -0.25 -19.40
C ALA A 104 7.08 0.99 -18.81
N LEU A 105 6.66 1.46 -17.62
CA LEU A 105 7.31 2.57 -16.93
C LEU A 105 8.77 2.24 -16.59
N ILE A 106 9.04 1.07 -16.01
CA ILE A 106 10.40 0.64 -15.67
C ILE A 106 11.25 0.52 -16.93
N GLY A 107 10.77 -0.21 -17.94
CA GLY A 107 11.48 -0.42 -19.19
C GLY A 107 11.75 0.88 -19.95
N GLY A 108 10.75 1.76 -20.04
CA GLY A 108 10.89 3.08 -20.67
C GLY A 108 11.85 4.00 -19.91
N THR A 109 11.82 3.97 -18.57
CA THR A 109 12.76 4.74 -17.74
C THR A 109 14.18 4.25 -17.92
N MET A 110 14.40 2.93 -17.90
CA MET A 110 15.73 2.34 -18.11
C MET A 110 16.26 2.65 -19.51
N ALA A 111 15.44 2.48 -20.55
CA ALA A 111 15.83 2.78 -21.93
C ALA A 111 16.15 4.27 -22.11
N GLY A 112 15.31 5.16 -21.57
CA GLY A 112 15.54 6.61 -21.63
C GLY A 112 16.77 7.05 -20.84
N ALA A 113 16.97 6.49 -19.65
CA ALA A 113 18.15 6.77 -18.84
C ALA A 113 19.43 6.31 -19.53
N HIS A 114 19.41 5.13 -20.16
CA HIS A 114 20.54 4.61 -20.93
C HIS A 114 20.84 5.47 -22.17
N TYR A 115 19.82 5.91 -22.90
CA TYR A 115 20.01 6.75 -24.09
C TYR A 115 20.66 8.10 -23.77
N LEU A 116 20.49 8.58 -22.53
CA LEU A 116 21.04 9.85 -22.06
C LEU A 116 22.36 9.70 -21.29
N LEU A 117 22.94 8.49 -21.24
CA LEU A 117 24.28 8.32 -20.70
C LEU A 117 25.31 8.93 -21.68
N PRO A 118 26.41 9.51 -21.16
CA PRO A 118 27.47 10.03 -22.00
C PRO A 118 28.15 8.91 -22.79
N ASP A 119 28.63 9.23 -23.99
CA ASP A 119 29.31 8.27 -24.87
C ASP A 119 30.51 7.62 -24.16
N GLY A 120 30.66 6.30 -24.32
CA GLY A 120 31.74 5.54 -23.70
C GLY A 120 31.54 5.24 -22.21
N PHE A 121 30.41 5.62 -21.59
CA PHE A 121 30.12 5.28 -20.20
C PHE A 121 30.12 3.77 -19.94
N ASP A 122 29.70 2.96 -20.91
CA ASP A 122 29.74 1.49 -20.81
C ASP A 122 31.18 0.95 -20.63
N SER A 123 32.16 1.62 -21.24
CA SER A 123 33.58 1.25 -21.08
C SER A 123 34.12 1.59 -19.68
N LEU A 124 33.52 2.59 -19.00
CA LEU A 124 33.87 2.96 -17.62
C LEU A 124 33.36 1.94 -16.60
N LEU A 125 32.21 1.29 -16.85
CA LEU A 125 31.62 0.31 -15.92
C LEU A 125 32.51 -0.92 -15.69
N GLY A 126 33.39 -1.24 -16.65
CA GLY A 126 34.35 -2.34 -16.55
C GLY A 126 35.68 -1.97 -15.87
N ASP A 127 35.99 -0.69 -15.73
CA ASP A 127 37.28 -0.21 -15.21
C ASP A 127 37.09 0.73 -14.00
N ARG A 128 37.40 0.21 -12.81
CA ARG A 128 37.30 0.97 -11.55
C ARG A 128 38.20 2.21 -11.53
N SER A 129 39.33 2.20 -12.24
CA SER A 129 40.24 3.34 -12.29
C SER A 129 39.66 4.45 -13.15
N ALA A 130 39.13 4.11 -14.33
CA ALA A 130 38.42 5.03 -15.21
C ALA A 130 37.17 5.62 -14.53
N MET A 131 36.43 4.82 -13.76
CA MET A 131 35.29 5.31 -12.97
C MET A 131 35.70 6.32 -11.89
N ARG A 132 36.85 6.10 -11.23
CA ARG A 132 37.39 7.03 -10.23
C ARG A 132 37.80 8.36 -10.88
N ASP A 133 38.44 8.28 -12.04
CA ASP A 133 38.91 9.46 -12.77
C ASP A 133 37.73 10.24 -13.36
N PHE A 134 36.71 9.55 -13.87
CA PHE A 134 35.44 10.18 -14.26
C PHE A 134 34.78 10.90 -13.08
N ALA A 135 34.74 10.29 -11.89
CA ALA A 135 34.21 10.94 -10.69
C ALA A 135 35.05 12.15 -10.24
N ALA A 136 36.37 12.08 -10.37
CA ALA A 136 37.28 13.17 -10.01
C ALA A 136 37.26 14.33 -11.03
N SER A 137 36.93 14.05 -12.29
CA SER A 137 36.91 15.04 -13.39
C SER A 137 35.80 16.08 -13.27
N GLY A 138 34.80 15.87 -12.42
CA GLY A 138 33.64 16.75 -12.31
C GLY A 138 32.58 16.55 -13.42
N ASN A 139 32.78 15.57 -14.32
CA ASN A 139 31.84 15.23 -15.41
C ASN A 139 30.54 14.56 -14.92
N MET A 140 30.28 14.54 -13.61
CA MET A 140 29.01 14.10 -13.03
C MET A 140 27.80 14.91 -13.56
N VAL A 141 28.04 16.14 -14.02
CA VAL A 141 27.01 16.98 -14.66
C VAL A 141 26.48 16.33 -15.94
N GLU A 142 27.30 15.55 -16.65
CA GLU A 142 26.89 14.83 -17.87
C GLU A 142 25.93 13.67 -17.57
N LEU A 143 25.87 13.19 -16.31
CA LEU A 143 24.89 12.19 -15.88
C LEU A 143 23.53 12.80 -15.47
N LEU A 144 23.44 14.12 -15.31
CA LEU A 144 22.21 14.78 -14.87
C LEU A 144 21.00 14.48 -15.77
N PRO A 145 21.12 14.43 -17.11
CA PRO A 145 19.98 14.06 -17.95
C PRO A 145 19.48 12.64 -17.66
N SER A 146 20.37 11.67 -17.53
CA SER A 146 20.04 10.27 -17.19
C SER A 146 19.39 10.18 -15.80
N TRP A 147 19.96 10.87 -14.80
CA TRP A 147 19.37 10.96 -13.46
C TRP A 147 18.02 11.65 -13.45
N GLY A 148 17.83 12.67 -14.29
CA GLY A 148 16.55 13.36 -14.47
C GLY A 148 15.47 12.40 -14.97
N VAL A 149 15.79 11.57 -15.96
CA VAL A 149 14.87 10.53 -16.44
C VAL A 149 14.59 9.48 -15.37
N MET A 150 15.63 9.00 -14.66
CA MET A 150 15.43 8.05 -13.57
C MET A 150 14.53 8.61 -12.45
N ALA A 151 14.77 9.85 -12.03
CA ALA A 151 13.97 10.53 -11.02
C ALA A 151 12.51 10.69 -11.48
N GLY A 152 12.30 11.16 -12.72
CA GLY A 152 10.96 11.27 -13.31
C GLY A 152 10.24 9.92 -13.41
N GLY A 153 10.94 8.88 -13.86
CA GLY A 153 10.43 7.51 -13.93
C GLY A 153 10.06 6.95 -12.56
N MET A 154 10.87 7.20 -11.54
CA MET A 154 10.58 6.80 -10.15
C MET A 154 9.35 7.54 -9.61
N THR A 155 9.19 8.83 -9.90
CA THR A 155 7.99 9.60 -9.53
C THR A 155 6.74 9.00 -10.19
N LEU A 156 6.79 8.70 -11.50
CA LEU A 156 5.67 8.09 -12.21
C LEU A 156 5.35 6.68 -11.67
N ALA A 157 6.37 5.88 -11.36
CA ALA A 157 6.21 4.57 -10.75
C ALA A 157 5.52 4.67 -9.37
N LEU A 158 5.90 5.64 -8.55
CA LEU A 158 5.26 5.88 -7.25
C LEU A 158 3.80 6.31 -7.41
N LEU A 159 3.51 7.20 -8.36
CA LEU A 159 2.13 7.61 -8.65
C LEU A 159 1.29 6.41 -9.09
N ASN A 160 1.83 5.57 -9.98
CA ASN A 160 1.17 4.34 -10.41
C ASN A 160 0.91 3.40 -9.23
N ALA A 161 1.85 3.25 -8.30
CA ALA A 161 1.67 2.48 -7.06
C ALA A 161 0.57 3.04 -6.15
N VAL A 162 0.51 4.37 -5.99
CA VAL A 162 -0.53 5.02 -5.17
C VAL A 162 -1.92 4.83 -5.79
N PHE A 163 -2.08 5.10 -7.08
CA PHE A 163 -3.35 4.85 -7.79
C PHE A 163 -3.71 3.36 -7.82
N SER A 164 -2.69 2.51 -7.94
CA SER A 164 -2.81 1.06 -7.87
C SER A 164 -3.45 0.62 -6.56
N SER A 165 -2.88 1.09 -5.46
CA SER A 165 -3.32 0.83 -4.08
C SER A 165 -4.74 1.33 -3.82
N GLN A 166 -5.03 2.59 -4.15
CA GLN A 166 -6.34 3.19 -3.90
C GLN A 166 -7.47 2.44 -4.62
N SER A 167 -7.27 2.09 -5.90
CA SER A 167 -8.33 1.35 -6.61
C SER A 167 -8.41 -0.12 -6.23
N ALA A 168 -7.34 -0.75 -5.71
CA ALA A 168 -7.45 -2.07 -5.08
C ALA A 168 -8.28 -1.98 -3.79
N ALA A 169 -8.06 -0.95 -2.97
CA ALA A 169 -8.86 -0.69 -1.78
C ALA A 169 -10.34 -0.46 -2.13
N ALA A 170 -10.61 0.36 -3.15
CA ALA A 170 -11.97 0.60 -3.63
C ALA A 170 -12.64 -0.67 -4.15
N GLY A 171 -11.93 -1.49 -4.94
CA GLY A 171 -12.46 -2.77 -5.41
C GLY A 171 -12.69 -3.79 -4.29
N ALA A 172 -11.85 -3.77 -3.25
CA ALA A 172 -12.03 -4.60 -2.08
C ALA A 172 -13.28 -4.19 -1.29
N ARG A 173 -13.52 -2.88 -1.11
CA ARG A 173 -14.74 -2.34 -0.49
C ARG A 173 -15.99 -2.75 -1.27
N ASP A 174 -15.98 -2.54 -2.58
CA ASP A 174 -17.06 -2.96 -3.49
C ASP A 174 -17.40 -4.46 -3.35
N ASN A 175 -16.40 -5.33 -3.21
CA ASN A 175 -16.65 -6.76 -2.95
C ASN A 175 -17.32 -7.04 -1.60
N VAL A 176 -17.04 -6.23 -0.58
CA VAL A 176 -17.67 -6.34 0.75
C VAL A 176 -19.10 -5.80 0.70
N ASP A 177 -19.28 -4.62 0.13
CA ASP A 177 -20.57 -3.93 0.03
C ASP A 177 -21.58 -4.74 -0.80
N THR A 178 -21.12 -5.35 -1.90
CA THR A 178 -21.95 -6.23 -2.74
C THR A 178 -22.13 -7.63 -2.15
N GLY A 179 -21.49 -7.93 -1.01
CA GLY A 179 -21.56 -9.22 -0.34
C GLY A 179 -20.90 -10.37 -1.10
N ARG A 180 -20.05 -10.08 -2.09
CA ARG A 180 -19.21 -11.08 -2.77
C ARG A 180 -18.19 -11.70 -1.81
N VAL A 181 -17.71 -10.91 -0.86
CA VAL A 181 -16.91 -11.38 0.28
C VAL A 181 -17.74 -11.18 1.54
N ARG A 182 -17.82 -12.23 2.37
CA ARG A 182 -18.51 -12.19 3.66
C ARG A 182 -17.56 -12.65 4.75
N PHE A 183 -17.65 -11.98 5.90
CA PHE A 183 -16.87 -12.34 7.06
C PHE A 183 -17.78 -12.97 8.11
N ALA A 184 -17.26 -13.98 8.80
CA ALA A 184 -17.91 -14.58 9.95
C ALA A 184 -17.16 -14.15 11.22
N PRO A 185 -17.86 -14.02 12.36
CA PRO A 185 -17.20 -13.80 13.64
C PRO A 185 -16.20 -14.93 13.92
N SER A 186 -14.93 -14.57 14.07
CA SER A 186 -13.93 -15.49 14.56
C SER A 186 -13.81 -15.30 16.07
N LEU A 187 -14.37 -16.22 16.84
CA LEU A 187 -14.15 -16.34 18.28
C LEU A 187 -12.78 -16.97 18.61
N MET A 188 -12.03 -17.41 17.59
CA MET A 188 -10.65 -17.82 17.76
C MET A 188 -9.80 -16.59 18.05
N TYR A 189 -9.66 -16.29 19.35
CA TYR A 189 -8.44 -15.76 19.91
C TYR A 189 -7.33 -16.78 19.59
N SER A 190 -6.82 -16.75 18.36
CA SER A 190 -5.70 -17.58 17.93
C SER A 190 -4.51 -17.18 18.79
N SER A 191 -4.35 -17.88 19.90
CA SER A 191 -3.18 -17.86 20.75
C SER A 191 -1.94 -18.11 19.88
N GLY A 192 -1.07 -17.11 19.80
CA GLY A 192 0.35 -17.35 19.58
C GLY A 192 0.83 -17.73 18.18
N ARG A 193 0.12 -17.41 17.10
CA ARG A 193 0.73 -17.42 15.76
C ARG A 193 0.72 -16.03 15.14
N MET A 194 1.75 -15.25 15.47
CA MET A 194 2.33 -14.25 14.56
C MET A 194 2.91 -14.99 13.35
N GLY A 195 2.05 -15.59 12.53
CA GLY A 195 2.40 -16.00 11.18
C GLY A 195 1.85 -14.94 10.26
N MET A 196 2.70 -14.32 9.43
CA MET A 196 2.25 -13.68 8.20
C MET A 196 1.56 -14.75 7.34
N GLY A 197 0.28 -14.99 7.61
CA GLY A 197 -0.51 -16.04 6.99
C GLY A 197 -1.08 -15.53 5.69
N LEU A 198 -0.43 -15.89 4.59
CA LEU A 198 -1.04 -16.09 3.27
C LEU A 198 -2.11 -17.20 3.32
N GLY A 199 -3.08 -17.08 4.21
CA GLY A 199 -4.28 -17.91 4.22
C GLY A 199 -5.35 -17.24 3.38
N PHE A 200 -5.45 -17.64 2.11
CA PHE A 200 -6.70 -17.49 1.36
C PHE A 200 -7.59 -18.65 1.78
N TRP A 201 -8.69 -18.34 2.47
CA TRP A 201 -9.83 -19.23 2.55
C TRP A 201 -10.91 -18.62 1.66
N TYR A 202 -11.27 -19.34 0.60
CA TYR A 202 -12.50 -19.13 -0.18
C TYR A 202 -13.62 -19.94 0.47
#